data_AF-A0A242P9W9-F1
#
_entry.id   AF-A0A242P9W9-F1
#
_cell.length_a   1.000
_cell.length_b   1.000
_cell.length_c   1.000
_cell.angle_alpha   90.00
_cell.angle_beta   90.00
_cell.angle_gamma   90.00
#
_symmetry.space_group_name_H-M   'P 1'
#
loop_
_entity.id
_entity.type
_entity.pdbx_description
1 polymer ?
#
loop_
_entity_poly.entity_id
_entity_poly.type
_entity_poly.pdbx_seq_one_letter_code
_entity_poly.pdbx_strand_id
1 'polypeptide(L)'
;MMKDYIVSFRDKQRYALIEYKKIEKFDHYYEGVIIESNFPKEVIFFINECNSIINDMAISLLDEIEEKLYSYDIGLEKNCSRIFDIEFIDKNKISFFTKYPSSQGYLDKYPNS
;
A
#
# COMPACT_ATOMS: atom_id res chain seq x y z
N MET A 1 12.84 11.04 9.30
CA MET A 1 11.74 10.89 8.33
C MET A 1 12.34 10.79 6.94
N MET A 2 11.72 9.99 6.08
CA MET A 2 12.12 9.78 4.69
C MET A 2 11.10 10.43 3.78
N LYS A 3 11.53 10.92 2.62
CA LYS A 3 10.65 11.46 1.59
C LYS A 3 10.83 10.67 0.32
N ASP A 4 9.75 10.17 -0.28
CA ASP A 4 9.79 9.32 -1.47
C ASP A 4 8.48 9.43 -2.27
N TYR A 5 8.50 8.96 -3.51
CA TYR A 5 7.32 8.80 -4.32
C TYR A 5 6.74 7.39 -4.18
N ILE A 6 5.41 7.32 -4.02
CA ILE A 6 4.65 6.11 -4.35
C ILE A 6 4.47 6.09 -5.86
N VAL A 7 4.86 4.99 -6.47
CA VAL A 7 4.81 4.75 -7.93
C VAL A 7 4.08 3.46 -8.23
N SER A 8 3.54 3.34 -9.43
CA SER A 8 3.27 2.03 -10.03
C SER A 8 4.45 1.61 -10.88
N PHE A 9 5.02 0.44 -10.59
CA PHE A 9 6.08 -0.13 -11.43
C PHE A 9 5.53 -0.68 -12.75
N ARG A 10 4.23 -1.02 -12.80
CA ARG A 10 3.55 -1.47 -14.02
C ARG A 10 3.55 -0.38 -15.10
N ASP A 11 3.07 0.82 -14.77
CA ASP A 11 2.88 1.90 -15.73
C ASP A 11 3.92 3.03 -15.62
N LYS A 12 4.83 2.94 -14.63
CA LYS A 12 5.89 3.91 -14.33
C LYS A 12 5.36 5.31 -13.98
N GLN A 13 4.15 5.39 -13.42
CA GLN A 13 3.56 6.66 -12.96
C GLN A 13 3.79 6.89 -11.47
N ARG A 14 3.96 8.17 -11.10
CA ARG A 14 4.00 8.62 -9.71
C ARG A 14 2.58 8.91 -9.22
N TYR A 15 2.15 8.19 -8.21
CA TYR A 15 0.82 8.33 -7.61
C TYR A 15 0.80 9.30 -6.43
N ALA A 16 1.87 9.40 -5.66
CA ALA A 16 1.93 10.38 -4.57
C ALA A 16 3.36 10.69 -4.17
N LEU A 17 3.57 11.88 -3.60
CA LEU A 17 4.76 12.24 -2.84
C LEU A 17 4.43 12.12 -1.36
N ILE A 18 5.22 11.35 -0.61
CA ILE A 18 4.99 11.10 0.81
C ILE A 18 6.21 11.47 1.65
N GLU A 19 5.97 11.82 2.91
CA GLU A 19 6.98 11.81 3.97
C GLU A 19 6.56 10.81 5.05
N TYR A 20 7.44 9.86 5.37
CA TYR A 20 7.10 8.70 6.18
C TYR A 20 8.23 8.27 7.12
N LYS A 21 7.90 7.41 8.08
CA LYS A 21 8.84 6.81 9.03
C LYS A 21 8.42 5.38 9.34
N LYS A 22 9.41 4.55 9.68
CA LYS A 22 9.13 3.23 10.25
C LYS A 22 8.51 3.39 11.63
N ILE A 23 7.56 2.54 11.97
CA ILE A 23 7.04 2.43 13.32
C ILE A 23 7.71 1.22 13.98
N GLU A 24 8.62 1.48 14.92
CA GLU A 24 9.48 0.44 15.52
C GLU A 24 8.74 -0.70 16.24
N LYS A 25 7.46 -0.50 16.59
CA LYS A 25 6.63 -1.53 17.23
C LYS A 25 6.24 -2.66 16.27
N PHE A 26 6.24 -2.40 14.96
CA PHE A 26 5.71 -3.32 13.96
C PHE A 26 6.74 -3.52 12.84
N ASP A 27 7.03 -4.77 12.51
CA ASP A 27 7.95 -5.10 11.44
C ASP A 27 7.41 -4.64 10.09
N HIS A 28 8.30 -4.06 9.28
CA HIS A 28 8.01 -3.59 7.93
C HIS A 28 6.87 -2.56 7.79
N TYR A 29 6.32 -2.05 8.88
CA TYR A 29 5.22 -1.10 8.91
C TYR A 29 5.71 0.34 8.98
N TYR A 30 5.07 1.19 8.19
CA TYR A 30 5.41 2.59 8.04
C TYR A 30 4.15 3.45 8.11
N GLU A 31 4.31 4.64 8.66
CA GLU A 31 3.28 5.68 8.65
C GLU A 31 3.87 6.97 8.11
N GLY A 32 3.04 7.76 7.46
CA GLY A 32 3.45 9.01 6.87
C GLY A 32 2.30 9.95 6.56
N VAL A 33 2.68 11.02 5.87
CA VAL A 33 1.79 12.04 5.34
C VAL A 33 1.99 12.15 3.84
N ILE A 34 0.87 12.26 3.13
CA ILE A 34 0.81 12.56 1.71
C ILE A 34 0.99 14.06 1.54
N ILE A 35 2.04 14.45 0.81
CA ILE A 35 2.37 15.84 0.48
C ILE A 35 1.64 16.24 -0.80
N GLU A 36 1.67 15.36 -1.80
CA GLU A 36 0.99 15.53 -3.10
C GLU A 36 0.35 14.21 -3.49
N SER A 37 -0.88 14.26 -3.99
CA SER A 37 -1.65 13.07 -4.38
C SER A 37 -2.13 13.19 -5.82
N ASN A 38 -1.76 12.21 -6.63
CA ASN A 38 -2.17 12.00 -8.01
C ASN A 38 -2.63 10.54 -8.23
N PHE A 39 -3.07 9.87 -7.17
CA PHE A 39 -3.54 8.48 -7.28
C PHE A 39 -4.67 8.37 -8.31
N PRO A 40 -4.63 7.40 -9.23
CA PRO A 40 -5.76 7.09 -10.08
C PRO A 40 -6.98 6.76 -9.22
N LYS A 41 -8.17 7.26 -9.61
CA LYS A 41 -9.42 7.02 -8.86
C LYS A 41 -9.71 5.55 -8.61
N GLU A 42 -9.36 4.71 -9.58
CA GLU A 42 -9.52 3.26 -9.50
C GLU A 42 -8.59 2.63 -8.45
N VAL A 43 -7.34 3.09 -8.33
CA VAL A 43 -6.42 2.64 -7.28
C VAL A 43 -6.94 3.06 -5.90
N ILE A 44 -7.44 4.30 -5.76
CA ILE A 44 -8.06 4.76 -4.52
C ILE A 44 -9.27 3.88 -4.16
N PHE A 45 -10.10 3.53 -5.16
CA PHE A 45 -11.23 2.64 -4.97
C PHE A 45 -10.80 1.28 -4.41
N PHE A 46 -9.83 0.60 -5.04
CA PHE A 46 -9.37 -0.70 -4.57
C PHE A 46 -8.72 -0.64 -3.18
N ILE A 47 -7.93 0.40 -2.88
CA ILE A 47 -7.37 0.61 -1.54
C ILE A 47 -8.48 0.71 -0.49
N ASN A 48 -9.49 1.56 -0.74
CA ASN A 48 -10.59 1.74 0.20
C ASN A 48 -11.43 0.46 0.36
N GLU A 49 -11.64 -0.27 -0.74
CA GLU A 49 -12.42 -1.50 -0.73
C GLU A 49 -11.71 -2.61 0.06
N CYS A 50 -10.40 -2.80 -0.13
CA CYS A 50 -9.61 -3.73 0.70
C CYS A 50 -9.75 -3.39 2.19
N ASN A 51 -9.58 -2.12 2.56
CA ASN A 51 -9.69 -1.68 3.96
C ASN A 51 -11.11 -1.88 4.52
N SER A 52 -12.16 -1.63 3.73
CA SER A 52 -13.54 -1.88 4.16
C SER A 52 -13.79 -3.36 4.42
N ILE A 53 -13.36 -4.24 3.51
CA ILE A 53 -13.51 -5.69 3.64
C ILE A 53 -12.80 -6.22 4.89
N ILE A 54 -11.57 -5.74 5.15
CA ILE A 54 -10.80 -6.10 6.34
C ILE A 54 -11.53 -5.64 7.61
N ASN A 55 -12.03 -4.40 7.64
CA ASN A 55 -12.76 -3.84 8.77
C ASN A 55 -14.08 -4.57 9.06
N ASP A 56 -14.79 -5.00 8.00
CA ASP A 56 -16.04 -5.77 8.11
C ASP A 56 -15.79 -7.27 8.38
N MET A 57 -14.52 -7.69 8.47
CA MET A 57 -14.10 -9.09 8.62
C MET A 57 -14.67 -10.01 7.52
N ALA A 58 -14.92 -9.46 6.33
CA ALA A 58 -15.51 -10.15 5.18
C ALA A 58 -14.44 -10.77 4.27
N ILE A 59 -13.41 -11.40 4.86
CA ILE A 59 -12.15 -11.80 4.20
C ILE A 59 -12.34 -12.66 2.94
N SER A 60 -13.43 -13.43 2.84
CA SER A 60 -13.76 -14.20 1.63
C SER A 60 -13.93 -13.36 0.36
N LEU A 61 -14.08 -12.03 0.49
CA LEU A 61 -14.19 -11.09 -0.63
C LEU A 61 -12.87 -10.39 -0.97
N LEU A 62 -11.83 -10.56 -0.14
CA LEU A 62 -10.60 -9.76 -0.21
C LEU A 62 -9.73 -10.16 -1.40
N ASP A 63 -9.60 -11.45 -1.69
CA ASP A 63 -8.66 -11.99 -2.67
C ASP A 63 -8.80 -11.33 -4.06
N GLU A 64 -10.02 -11.18 -4.58
CA GLU A 64 -10.25 -10.61 -5.91
C GLU A 64 -9.86 -9.11 -5.97
N ILE A 65 -10.10 -8.38 -4.87
CA ILE A 65 -9.82 -6.94 -4.81
C ILE A 65 -8.32 -6.71 -4.61
N GLU A 66 -7.67 -7.51 -3.76
CA GLU A 66 -6.21 -7.49 -3.60
C GLU A 66 -5.49 -7.82 -4.89
N GLU A 67 -5.92 -8.85 -5.63
CA GLU A 67 -5.32 -9.19 -6.92
C GLU A 67 -5.39 -8.01 -7.91
N LYS A 68 -6.54 -7.32 -7.98
CA LYS A 68 -6.70 -6.12 -8.80
C LYS A 68 -5.78 -4.99 -8.34
N LEU A 69 -5.72 -4.71 -7.03
CA LEU A 69 -4.84 -3.66 -6.48
C LEU A 69 -3.36 -3.95 -6.75
N TYR A 70 -2.91 -5.17 -6.42
CA TYR A 70 -1.52 -5.56 -6.54
C TYR A 70 -1.08 -5.76 -7.99
N SER A 71 -2.02 -5.91 -8.94
CA SER A 71 -1.71 -5.82 -10.38
C SER A 71 -1.12 -4.48 -10.82
N TYR A 72 -1.28 -3.40 -10.04
CA TYR A 72 -0.66 -2.10 -10.31
C TYR A 72 0.82 -2.06 -9.91
N ASP A 73 1.33 -3.09 -9.21
CA ASP A 73 2.71 -3.20 -8.75
C ASP A 73 3.20 -1.92 -8.05
N ILE A 74 2.45 -1.50 -7.02
CA ILE A 74 2.68 -0.23 -6.33
C ILE A 74 3.88 -0.36 -5.37
N GLY A 75 4.75 0.65 -5.35
CA GLY A 75 5.91 0.67 -4.47
C GLY A 75 6.55 2.04 -4.31
N LEU A 76 7.70 2.05 -3.65
CA LEU A 76 8.53 3.21 -3.36
C LEU A 76 9.63 3.36 -4.42
N GLU A 77 9.79 4.57 -4.95
CA GLU A 77 10.69 4.83 -6.07
C GLU A 77 12.17 4.63 -5.71
N LYS A 78 12.65 5.12 -4.56
CA LYS A 78 14.10 5.14 -4.27
C LYS A 78 14.72 3.77 -4.07
N ASN A 79 13.99 2.84 -3.47
CA ASN A 79 14.51 1.53 -3.09
C ASN A 79 13.80 0.38 -3.80
N CYS A 80 12.91 0.68 -4.75
CA CYS A 80 12.13 -0.30 -5.52
C CYS A 80 11.38 -1.31 -4.62
N SER A 81 11.02 -0.90 -3.40
CA SER A 81 10.28 -1.75 -2.47
C SER A 81 8.78 -1.64 -2.75
N ARG A 82 8.12 -2.78 -2.94
CA ARG A 82 6.65 -2.84 -3.05
C ARG A 82 6.02 -2.43 -1.73
N ILE A 83 4.80 -1.90 -1.82
CA ILE A 83 4.00 -1.58 -0.65
C ILE A 83 2.70 -2.37 -0.65
N PHE A 84 2.26 -2.75 0.55
CA PHE A 84 1.12 -3.61 0.79
C PHE A 84 0.25 -3.02 1.90
N ASP A 85 -1.01 -3.46 1.96
CA ASP A 85 -2.00 -3.03 2.95
C ASP A 85 -1.99 -1.51 3.15
N ILE A 86 -2.11 -0.80 2.02
CA ILE A 86 -2.13 0.66 2.02
C ILE A 86 -3.42 1.12 2.69
N GLU A 87 -3.34 2.05 3.64
CA GLU A 87 -4.52 2.63 4.29
C GLU A 87 -4.43 4.16 4.32
N PHE A 88 -5.55 4.82 4.00
CA PHE A 88 -5.71 6.26 4.18
C PHE A 88 -6.40 6.53 5.53
N ILE A 89 -5.61 6.74 6.58
CA ILE A 89 -6.09 6.84 7.98
C ILE A 89 -6.87 8.15 8.24
N ASP A 90 -6.54 9.23 7.54
CA ASP A 90 -7.13 10.56 7.66
C ASP A 90 -6.97 11.32 6.33
N LYS A 91 -7.36 12.62 6.26
CA LYS A 91 -7.26 13.48 5.07
C LYS A 91 -5.97 13.33 4.25
N ASN A 92 -4.83 13.21 4.92
CA ASN A 92 -3.53 13.09 4.27
C ASN A 92 -2.59 12.10 4.96
N LYS A 93 -3.08 11.28 5.91
CA LYS A 93 -2.24 10.27 6.54
C LYS A 93 -2.31 8.98 5.76
N ILE A 94 -1.19 8.29 5.69
CA ILE A 94 -1.07 7.02 5.01
C ILE A 94 -0.26 6.05 5.86
N SER A 95 -0.66 4.78 5.86
CA SER A 95 0.16 3.68 6.34
C SER A 95 0.28 2.62 5.27
N PHE A 96 1.33 1.79 5.40
CA PHE A 96 1.59 0.67 4.50
C PHE A 96 2.68 -0.23 5.09
N PHE A 97 2.76 -1.44 4.56
CA PHE A 97 3.89 -2.35 4.78
C PHE A 97 4.81 -2.39 3.57
N THR A 98 6.10 -2.63 3.79
CA THR A 98 7.08 -2.90 2.71
C THR A 98 7.30 -4.39 2.43
N LYS A 99 6.52 -5.24 3.10
CA LYS A 99 6.42 -6.68 2.89
C LYS A 99 4.96 -7.09 3.05
N TYR A 100 4.48 -8.04 2.27
CA TYR A 100 3.11 -8.53 2.35
C TYR A 100 2.92 -9.37 3.62
N PRO A 101 2.03 -8.97 4.56
CA PRO A 101 1.75 -9.76 5.75
C PRO A 101 0.98 -11.04 5.38
N SER A 102 1.35 -12.16 6.01
CA SER A 102 0.73 -13.47 5.79
C SER A 102 0.70 -14.28 7.07
N SER A 103 -0.04 -15.38 7.07
CA SER A 103 -0.07 -16.33 8.19
C SER A 103 1.30 -16.97 8.51
N GLN A 104 2.25 -16.93 7.57
CA GLN A 104 3.61 -17.46 7.73
C GLN A 104 4.66 -16.37 7.98
N GLY A 105 4.24 -15.13 8.25
CA GLY A 105 5.13 -13.98 8.40
C GLY A 105 5.03 -13.04 7.20
N TYR A 106 6.15 -12.64 6.62
CA TYR A 106 6.19 -11.59 5.59
C TYR A 106 6.74 -12.10 4.27
N LEU A 107 6.12 -11.68 3.16
CA LEU A 107 6.55 -12.00 1.80
C LEU A 107 7.03 -10.74 1.05
N ASP A 108 7.96 -10.92 0.12
CA ASP A 108 8.48 -9.83 -0.73
C ASP A 108 7.49 -9.39 -1.81
N LYS A 109 6.52 -10.25 -2.11
CA LYS A 109 5.52 -10.09 -3.17
C LYS A 109 4.20 -10.71 -2.73
N TYR A 110 3.13 -10.31 -3.40
CA TYR A 110 1.83 -10.93 -3.25
C TYR A 110 1.88 -12.39 -3.78
N PRO A 111 1.30 -13.40 -3.10
CA PRO A 111 1.50 -14.82 -3.41
C PRO A 111 1.09 -15.27 -4.82
N ASN A 112 0.21 -14.51 -5.49
CA ASN A 112 -0.33 -14.83 -6.81
C ASN A 112 0.12 -13.85 -7.91
N SER A 113 1.20 -13.08 -7.67
CA SER A 113 1.71 -12.03 -8.58
C SER A 113 3.05 -12.34 -9.24
#